data_AF-A0A2S1LTA3-F1
#
_entry.id   AF-A0A2S1LTA3-F1
#
_cell.length_a   1.000
_cell.length_b   1.000
_cell.length_c   1.000
_cell.angle_alpha   90.00
_cell.angle_beta   90.00
_cell.angle_gamma   90.00
#
_symmetry.space_group_name_H-M   'P 1'
#
loop_
_entity.id
_entity.type
_entity.pdbx_description
1 polymer ?
#
loop_
_entity_poly.entity_id
_entity_poly.type
_entity_poly.pdbx_seq_one_letter_code
_entity_poly.pdbx_strand_id
1 'polypeptide(L)'
;MKIYFRFTSILILVTFCYLASCAQKVNIKKSGQLTTTAKLDSIFTVRKIDSINNYYLIYAKRNNKWFKIVSKKEKNIRNNKIKINTDYRFSLHSIWNEKVMIGGINVSPSQTPYVTCLGFEEKTMICIERDSINDLFSSKNLNGLNYIKNKEKE
;
A
#
# COMPACT_ATOMS: atom_id res chain seq x y z
N MET A 1 33.82 13.50 -57.92
CA MET A 1 32.88 14.40 -57.22
C MET A 1 31.47 13.80 -57.04
N LYS A 2 31.32 12.48 -56.80
CA LYS A 2 30.02 11.81 -56.55
C LYS A 2 29.88 11.23 -55.13
N ILE A 3 30.97 11.24 -54.36
CA ILE A 3 31.05 10.65 -53.02
C ILE A 3 30.52 11.63 -51.96
N TYR A 4 30.86 12.92 -52.03
CA TYR A 4 30.38 13.92 -51.09
C TYR A 4 28.86 14.12 -51.10
N PHE A 5 28.20 13.86 -52.25
CA PHE A 5 26.75 13.99 -52.38
C PHE A 5 25.96 12.88 -51.67
N ARG A 6 26.59 11.73 -51.40
CA ARG A 6 25.96 10.62 -50.67
C ARG A 6 26.06 10.78 -49.15
N PHE A 7 27.16 11.39 -48.68
CA PHE A 7 27.35 11.65 -47.25
C PHE A 7 26.47 12.79 -46.73
N THR A 8 26.17 13.79 -47.56
CA THR A 8 25.27 14.89 -47.18
C THR A 8 23.82 14.43 -47.04
N SER A 9 23.32 13.55 -47.91
CA SER A 9 21.97 12.98 -47.77
C SER A 9 21.81 12.11 -46.51
N ILE A 10 22.86 11.40 -46.09
CA ILE A 10 22.84 10.59 -44.87
C ILE A 10 22.84 11.49 -43.62
N LEU A 11 23.61 12.59 -43.62
CA LEU A 11 23.64 13.55 -42.50
C LEU A 11 22.29 14.28 -42.30
N ILE A 12 21.55 14.54 -43.38
CA ILE A 12 20.23 15.19 -43.32
C ILE A 12 19.15 14.22 -42.81
N LEU A 13 19.26 12.92 -43.12
CA LEU A 13 18.33 11.89 -42.63
C LEU A 13 18.52 11.59 -41.14
N VAL A 14 19.77 11.59 -40.64
CA VAL A 14 20.06 11.35 -39.22
C VAL A 14 19.60 12.51 -38.34
N THR A 15 19.66 13.75 -38.82
CA THR A 15 19.17 14.93 -38.09
C THR A 15 17.63 14.99 -38.04
N PHE A 16 16.93 14.51 -39.07
CA PHE A 16 15.46 14.41 -39.05
C PHE A 16 14.95 13.33 -38.08
N CYS A 17 15.71 12.25 -37.86
CA CYS A 17 15.38 11.22 -36.87
C CYS A 17 15.52 11.69 -35.41
N TYR A 18 16.34 12.71 -35.13
CA TYR A 18 16.51 13.24 -33.76
C TYR A 18 15.35 14.15 -33.30
N LEU A 19 14.56 14.71 -34.22
CA LEU A 19 13.42 15.57 -33.88
C LEU A 19 12.10 14.80 -33.67
N ALA A 20 12.09 13.48 -33.87
CA ALA A 20 10.97 12.60 -33.54
C ALA A 20 11.02 12.05 -32.10
N SER A 21 11.77 12.69 -31.20
CA SER A 21 11.81 12.32 -29.78
C SER A 21 10.52 12.76 -29.08
N CYS A 22 9.55 11.84 -29.06
CA CYS A 22 8.39 11.72 -28.20
C CYS A 22 8.04 12.96 -27.34
N ALA A 23 7.16 13.82 -27.87
CA ALA A 23 6.31 14.67 -27.01
C ALA A 23 5.26 13.78 -26.31
N GLN A 24 5.69 12.97 -25.36
CA GLN A 24 4.77 12.26 -24.49
C GLN A 24 4.19 13.30 -23.52
N LYS A 25 2.97 13.76 -23.79
CA LYS A 25 2.16 14.53 -22.84
C LYS A 25 1.97 13.66 -21.59
N VAL A 26 2.85 13.86 -20.60
CA VAL A 26 2.59 13.40 -19.23
C VAL A 26 1.37 14.21 -18.77
N ASN A 27 0.21 13.55 -18.70
CA ASN A 27 -0.92 14.06 -17.96
C ASN A 27 -0.54 14.04 -16.48
N ILE A 28 0.17 15.08 -16.04
CA ILE A 28 0.29 15.40 -14.63
C ILE A 28 -1.11 15.84 -14.22
N LYS A 29 -1.95 14.89 -13.79
CA LYS A 29 -3.05 15.22 -12.90
C LYS A 29 -2.39 15.93 -11.73
N LYS A 30 -2.61 17.25 -11.63
CA LYS A 30 -2.27 18.01 -10.43
C LYS A 30 -2.83 17.19 -9.28
N SER A 31 -1.92 16.64 -8.47
CA SER A 31 -2.23 16.13 -7.15
C SER A 31 -2.54 17.35 -6.28
N GLY A 32 -3.64 18.03 -6.60
CA GLY A 32 -4.40 18.77 -5.63
C GLY A 32 -4.78 17.75 -4.58
N GLN A 33 -4.32 18.00 -3.37
CA GLN A 33 -4.72 17.42 -2.10
C GLN A 33 -6.13 16.82 -2.18
N LEU A 34 -6.21 15.57 -2.62
CA LEU A 34 -7.43 14.81 -2.61
C LEU A 34 -7.56 14.36 -1.17
N THR A 35 -8.21 15.19 -0.37
CA THR A 35 -8.98 14.79 0.81
C THR A 35 -9.98 13.73 0.35
N THR A 36 -9.47 12.53 0.09
CA THR A 36 -10.25 11.36 -0.31
C THR A 36 -10.74 10.72 0.97
N THR A 37 -11.64 11.42 1.65
CA THR A 37 -12.71 10.81 2.43
C THR A 37 -13.79 10.22 1.51
N ALA A 38 -13.47 9.91 0.25
CA ALA A 38 -14.22 8.95 -0.55
C ALA A 38 -13.72 7.54 -0.19
N LYS A 39 -14.40 6.99 0.82
CA LYS A 39 -14.50 5.59 1.20
C LYS A 39 -14.60 4.66 -0.04
N LEU A 40 -13.47 4.35 -0.66
CA LEU A 40 -13.42 3.30 -1.68
C LEU A 40 -13.44 1.97 -0.92
N ASP A 41 -14.65 1.44 -0.66
CA ASP A 41 -14.90 0.15 -0.03
C ASP A 41 -14.21 -0.96 -0.83
N SER A 42 -12.93 -1.16 -0.51
CA SER A 42 -12.05 -2.01 -1.27
C SER A 42 -12.18 -3.43 -0.76
N ILE A 43 -12.35 -4.38 -1.69
CA ILE A 43 -12.40 -5.80 -1.38
C ILE A 43 -10.96 -6.32 -1.29
N PHE A 44 -10.68 -7.07 -0.22
CA PHE A 44 -9.40 -7.71 0.04
C PHE A 44 -9.60 -9.21 0.22
N THR A 45 -8.79 -10.02 -0.46
CA THR A 45 -8.77 -11.47 -0.24
C THR A 45 -7.77 -11.79 0.87
N VAL A 46 -8.20 -12.47 1.93
CA VAL A 46 -7.28 -12.97 2.96
C VAL A 46 -6.47 -14.12 2.38
N ARG A 47 -5.14 -14.09 2.52
CA ARG A 47 -4.23 -15.10 1.96
C ARG A 47 -3.45 -15.86 3.01
N LYS A 48 -3.11 -15.22 4.13
CA LYS A 48 -2.45 -15.85 5.27
C LYS A 48 -2.94 -15.20 6.56
N ILE A 49 -3.07 -16.01 7.60
CA ILE A 49 -3.29 -15.55 8.97
C ILE A 49 -2.18 -16.16 9.82
N ASP A 50 -1.49 -15.31 10.56
CA ASP A 50 -0.43 -15.68 11.50
C ASP A 50 -0.71 -15.04 12.86
N SER A 51 0.14 -15.29 13.85
CA SER A 51 0.04 -14.61 15.13
C SER A 51 1.38 -14.47 15.84
N ILE A 52 1.52 -13.40 16.63
CA ILE A 52 2.64 -13.18 17.53
C ILE A 52 2.10 -12.61 18.83
N ASN A 53 2.46 -13.22 19.96
CA ASN A 53 1.94 -12.87 21.30
C ASN A 53 0.42 -12.67 21.27
N ASN A 54 -0.05 -11.49 21.70
CA ASN A 54 -1.46 -11.10 21.73
C ASN A 54 -1.97 -10.43 20.45
N TYR A 55 -1.35 -10.68 19.29
CA TYR A 55 -1.76 -10.12 18.00
C TYR A 55 -1.92 -11.18 16.90
N TYR A 56 -2.93 -10.99 16.05
CA TYR A 56 -3.05 -11.64 14.75
C TYR A 56 -2.41 -10.78 13.67
N LEU A 57 -1.75 -11.43 12.71
CA LEU A 57 -1.17 -10.83 11.51
C LEU A 57 -1.91 -11.38 10.30
N ILE A 58 -2.76 -10.56 9.70
CA ILE A 58 -3.59 -10.95 8.56
C ILE A 58 -2.96 -10.39 7.30
N TYR A 59 -2.55 -11.27 6.39
CA TYR A 59 -2.01 -10.90 5.10
C TYR A 59 -3.12 -10.98 4.07
N ALA A 60 -3.45 -9.85 3.46
CA ALA A 60 -4.52 -9.72 2.49
C ALA A 60 -4.02 -9.11 1.18
N LYS A 61 -4.70 -9.44 0.08
CA LYS A 61 -4.33 -9.01 -1.27
C LYS A 61 -5.47 -8.23 -1.92
N ARG A 62 -5.13 -7.13 -2.60
CA ARG A 62 -6.05 -6.33 -3.43
C ARG A 62 -5.34 -5.89 -4.70
N ASN A 63 -5.89 -6.20 -5.88
CA ASN A 63 -5.36 -5.79 -7.19
C ASN A 63 -3.84 -5.96 -7.30
N ASN A 64 -3.34 -7.13 -6.87
CA ASN A 64 -1.91 -7.49 -6.79
C ASN A 64 -1.03 -6.84 -5.73
N LYS A 65 -1.56 -5.99 -4.85
CA LYS A 65 -0.82 -5.42 -3.72
C LYS A 65 -1.08 -6.21 -2.44
N TRP A 66 -0.04 -6.40 -1.64
CA TRP A 66 -0.09 -7.04 -0.33
C TRP A 66 -0.32 -6.01 0.78
N PHE A 67 -1.07 -6.43 1.78
CA PHE A 67 -1.41 -5.65 2.96
C PHE A 67 -1.22 -6.53 4.18
N LYS A 68 -0.59 -5.99 5.22
CA LYS A 68 -0.49 -6.63 6.53
C LYS A 68 -1.38 -5.88 7.50
N ILE A 69 -2.40 -6.56 7.99
CA ILE A 69 -3.37 -6.03 8.94
C ILE A 69 -3.06 -6.63 10.31
N VAL A 70 -2.85 -5.77 11.29
CA VAL A 70 -2.58 -6.14 12.68
C VAL A 70 -3.88 -6.01 13.47
N SER A 71 -4.23 -7.05 14.23
CA SER A 71 -5.39 -7.02 15.12
C SER A 71 -5.07 -7.69 16.45
N LYS A 72 -5.39 -7.01 17.56
CA LYS A 72 -5.23 -7.58 18.90
C LYS A 72 -6.14 -8.81 19.09
N LYS A 73 -5.65 -9.82 19.80
CA LYS A 73 -6.43 -11.01 20.18
C LYS A 73 -7.42 -10.61 21.26
N GLU A 74 -8.68 -10.98 21.08
CA GLU A 74 -9.73 -10.76 22.06
C GLU A 74 -10.31 -12.10 22.53
N LYS A 75 -10.66 -12.20 23.81
CA LYS A 75 -11.19 -13.44 24.43
C LYS A 75 -12.64 -13.72 24.06
N ASN A 76 -13.38 -12.72 23.56
CA ASN A 76 -14.81 -12.79 23.39
C ASN A 76 -15.18 -12.55 21.92
N ILE A 77 -15.54 -13.62 21.21
CA ILE A 77 -15.50 -13.59 19.75
C ILE A 77 -16.73 -14.31 19.16
N ARG A 78 -17.62 -13.49 18.60
CA ARG A 78 -18.82 -13.86 17.81
C ARG A 78 -18.45 -14.77 16.62
N ASN A 79 -19.43 -15.49 16.06
CA ASN A 79 -19.24 -16.54 15.04
C ASN A 79 -18.77 -16.10 13.63
N ASN A 80 -18.39 -14.84 13.41
CA ASN A 80 -18.06 -14.31 12.07
C ASN A 80 -16.54 -14.24 11.81
N LYS A 81 -15.84 -15.34 12.07
CA LYS A 81 -14.39 -15.42 11.88
C LYS A 81 -14.02 -15.31 10.40
N ILE A 82 -13.03 -14.48 10.08
CA ILE A 82 -12.47 -14.39 8.74
C ILE A 82 -11.81 -15.72 8.33
N LYS A 83 -11.87 -16.03 7.04
CA LYS A 83 -11.32 -17.27 6.47
C LYS A 83 -10.29 -16.95 5.39
N ILE A 84 -9.29 -17.81 5.28
CA ILE A 84 -8.31 -17.76 4.20
C ILE A 84 -9.02 -17.99 2.86
N ASN A 85 -8.54 -17.34 1.81
CA ASN A 85 -9.10 -17.32 0.45
C ASN A 85 -10.54 -16.79 0.36
N THR A 86 -10.97 -15.99 1.34
CA THR A 86 -12.27 -15.30 1.33
C THR A 86 -12.08 -13.80 1.24
N ASP A 87 -13.03 -13.14 0.57
CA ASP A 87 -13.04 -11.71 0.30
C ASP A 87 -13.78 -10.93 1.39
N TYR A 88 -13.19 -9.81 1.83
CA TYR A 88 -13.76 -8.92 2.84
C TYR A 88 -13.55 -7.46 2.48
N ARG A 89 -14.52 -6.61 2.82
CA ARG A 89 -14.38 -5.14 2.72
C ARG A 89 -13.76 -4.60 4.00
N PHE A 90 -12.43 -4.70 4.15
CA PHE A 90 -11.74 -4.17 5.33
C PHE A 90 -11.65 -2.65 5.29
N SER A 91 -11.99 -2.02 6.42
CA SER A 91 -11.85 -0.58 6.63
C SER A 91 -10.45 -0.28 7.17
N LEU A 92 -9.45 -0.32 6.27
CA LEU A 92 -8.04 -0.18 6.63
C LEU A 92 -7.65 1.25 7.01
N HIS A 93 -6.84 1.36 8.06
CA HIS A 93 -6.15 2.59 8.46
C HIS A 93 -4.66 2.26 8.66
N SER A 94 -3.77 3.07 8.09
CA SER A 94 -2.34 2.92 8.37
C SER A 94 -2.09 3.26 9.84
N ILE A 95 -1.36 2.39 10.53
CA ILE A 95 -0.93 2.60 11.92
C ILE A 95 0.06 3.76 11.99
N TRP A 96 0.82 4.01 10.91
CA TRP A 96 1.83 5.08 10.85
C TRP A 96 1.27 6.47 10.53
N ASN A 97 0.01 6.55 10.07
CA ASN A 97 -0.64 7.83 9.75
C ASN A 97 -0.94 8.67 11.00
N GLU A 98 -1.12 8.03 12.15
CA GLU A 98 -0.96 8.71 13.43
C GLU A 98 0.54 9.00 13.55
N LYS A 99 0.95 10.21 13.15
CA LYS A 99 2.35 10.63 13.04
C LYS A 99 3.14 10.05 14.23
N VAL A 100 3.96 9.03 13.98
CA VAL A 100 4.86 8.51 15.01
C VAL A 100 5.95 9.56 15.12
N MET A 101 5.80 10.45 16.10
CA MET A 101 6.69 11.57 16.34
C MET A 101 7.66 11.20 17.46
N ILE A 102 8.96 11.17 17.17
CA ILE A 102 10.00 11.03 18.19
C ILE A 102 10.79 12.34 18.19
N GLY A 103 10.75 13.09 19.30
CA GLY A 103 11.41 14.39 19.41
C GLY A 103 10.95 15.41 18.36
N GLY A 104 9.70 15.34 17.90
CA GLY A 104 9.17 16.22 16.86
C GLY A 104 9.48 15.80 15.41
N ILE A 105 10.15 14.67 15.21
CA ILE A 105 10.46 14.12 13.89
C ILE A 105 9.49 12.99 13.58
N ASN A 106 8.84 13.03 12.42
CA ASN A 106 8.01 11.94 11.94
C ASN A 106 8.91 10.80 11.44
N VAL A 107 8.84 9.65 12.12
CA VAL A 107 9.66 8.47 11.84
C VAL A 107 8.89 7.36 11.11
N SER A 108 7.77 7.71 10.46
CA SER A 108 7.02 6.75 9.64
C SER A 108 7.88 6.13 8.52
N PRO A 109 7.65 4.87 8.13
CA PRO A 109 8.38 4.16 7.08
C PRO A 109 8.44 4.86 5.72
N SER A 110 7.52 5.80 5.47
CA SER A 110 7.46 6.63 4.25
C SER A 110 8.44 7.80 4.27
N GLN A 111 8.83 8.29 5.46
CA GLN A 111 9.80 9.37 5.63
C GLN A 111 11.18 8.84 6.06
N THR A 112 11.19 7.75 6.83
CA THR A 112 12.42 7.11 7.32
C THR A 112 12.48 5.66 6.81
N PRO A 113 13.12 5.40 5.65
CA PRO A 113 13.08 4.10 4.98
C PRO A 113 13.74 2.95 5.77
N TYR A 114 14.56 3.27 6.78
CA TYR A 114 15.18 2.27 7.66
C TYR A 114 14.23 1.77 8.77
N VAL A 115 13.12 2.47 9.04
CA VAL A 115 12.15 2.04 10.03
C VAL A 115 11.25 0.98 9.41
N THR A 116 11.36 -0.26 9.88
CA THR A 116 10.60 -1.40 9.36
C THR A 116 9.71 -2.06 10.39
N CYS A 117 9.92 -1.79 11.67
CA CYS A 117 9.20 -2.42 12.78
C CYS A 117 8.56 -1.38 13.69
N LEU A 118 7.38 -1.71 14.21
CA LEU A 118 6.72 -0.94 15.26
C LEU A 118 6.59 -1.81 16.51
N GLY A 119 6.85 -1.20 17.67
CA GLY A 119 6.65 -1.82 18.97
C GLY A 119 5.19 -1.73 19.41
N PHE A 120 4.65 -2.85 19.89
CA PHE A 120 3.32 -3.01 20.46
C PHE A 120 3.45 -3.44 21.92
N GLU A 121 2.32 -3.62 22.61
CA GLU A 121 2.28 -4.14 23.98
C GLU A 121 3.06 -5.44 24.16
N GLU A 122 3.45 -5.74 25.41
CA GLU A 122 4.13 -6.98 25.81
C GLU A 122 5.47 -7.21 25.07
N LYS A 123 6.20 -6.13 24.77
CA LYS A 123 7.46 -6.17 23.98
C LYS A 123 7.29 -6.82 22.60
N THR A 124 6.07 -6.82 22.06
CA THR A 124 5.77 -7.37 20.75
C THR A 124 6.31 -6.43 19.68
N MET A 125 7.14 -6.92 18.77
CA MET A 125 7.56 -6.15 17.59
C MET A 125 6.96 -6.75 16.34
N ILE A 126 6.35 -5.90 15.50
CA ILE A 126 5.76 -6.31 14.23
C ILE A 126 6.43 -5.50 13.13
N CYS A 127 7.02 -6.20 12.16
CA CYS A 127 7.75 -5.60 11.05
C CYS A 127 6.99 -5.71 9.73
N ILE A 128 7.28 -4.82 8.79
CA ILE A 128 6.85 -4.91 7.39
C ILE A 128 7.86 -5.70 6.56
N GLU A 129 7.34 -6.52 5.65
CA GLU A 129 8.10 -7.21 4.62
C GLU A 129 8.34 -6.25 3.45
N ARG A 130 9.44 -5.47 3.49
CA ARG A 130 9.74 -4.35 2.56
C ARG A 130 9.73 -4.72 1.07
N ASP A 131 9.83 -5.99 0.72
CA ASP A 131 9.77 -6.47 -0.65
C ASP A 131 8.36 -6.34 -1.27
N SER A 132 7.32 -6.40 -0.43
CA SER A 132 5.94 -6.58 -0.88
C SER A 132 4.92 -5.76 -0.08
N ILE A 133 5.26 -5.36 1.14
CA ILE A 133 4.41 -4.66 2.11
C ILE A 133 5.16 -3.44 2.64
N ASN A 134 4.60 -2.25 2.40
CA ASN A 134 5.24 -0.98 2.73
C ASN A 134 4.62 -0.27 3.94
N ASP A 135 3.62 -0.88 4.59
CA ASP A 135 2.81 -0.25 5.63
C ASP A 135 2.17 -1.32 6.53
N LEU A 136 1.89 -0.97 7.79
CA LEU A 136 1.11 -1.78 8.72
C LEU A 136 -0.27 -1.14 8.88
N PHE A 137 -1.31 -1.95 8.74
CA PHE A 137 -2.69 -1.48 8.83
C PHE A 137 -3.38 -2.02 10.07
N SER A 138 -4.30 -1.24 10.63
CA SER A 138 -5.39 -1.74 11.47
C SER A 138 -6.70 -1.68 10.67
N SER A 139 -7.75 -2.36 11.13
CA SER A 139 -9.05 -2.33 10.47
C SER A 139 -10.18 -2.09 11.47
N LYS A 140 -10.99 -1.04 11.27
CA LYS A 140 -12.08 -0.68 12.19
C LYS A 140 -13.18 -1.74 12.30
N ASN A 141 -13.34 -2.54 11.25
CA ASN A 141 -14.36 -3.58 11.16
C ASN A 141 -13.78 -4.99 11.30
N LEU A 142 -12.64 -5.12 11.98
CA LEU A 142 -12.03 -6.39 12.37
C LEU A 142 -11.69 -6.33 13.86
N ASN A 143 -12.19 -7.29 14.64
CA ASN A 143 -11.82 -7.46 16.04
C ASN A 143 -11.29 -8.88 16.27
N GLY A 144 -9.99 -9.00 16.56
CA GLY A 144 -9.26 -10.26 16.49
C GLY A 144 -9.32 -10.83 15.08
N LEU A 145 -10.04 -11.95 14.93
CA LEU A 145 -10.34 -12.54 13.61
C LEU A 145 -11.80 -12.36 13.22
N ASN A 146 -12.61 -11.58 13.94
CA ASN A 146 -14.02 -11.41 13.62
C ASN A 146 -14.28 -10.23 12.73
N TYR A 147 -14.94 -10.50 11.62
CA TYR A 147 -15.43 -9.47 10.73
C TYR A 147 -16.72 -8.84 11.28
N ILE A 148 -16.71 -7.52 11.41
CA ILE A 148 -17.85 -6.74 11.86
C ILE A 148 -18.52 -6.16 10.61
N LYS A 149 -19.62 -6.77 10.16
CA LYS A 149 -20.38 -6.23 9.04
C LYS A 149 -21.04 -4.92 9.49
N ASN A 150 -20.60 -3.79 8.92
CA ASN A 150 -21.30 -2.53 9.10
C ASN A 150 -22.69 -2.68 8.48
N LYS A 151 -23.75 -2.39 9.24
CA LYS A 151 -25.07 -2.18 8.64
C LYS A 151 -24.96 -0.86 7.87
N GLU A 152 -25.07 -0.94 6.55
CA GLU A 152 -25.36 0.25 5.76
C GLU A 152 -26.69 0.80 6.30
N LYS A 153 -26.72 2.07 6.70
CA LYS A 153 -27.98 2.72 7.05
C LYS A 153 -28.77 2.77 5.74
N GLU A 154 -29.80 1.93 5.63
CA GLU A 154 -30.87 2.07 4.64
C GLU A 154 -31.60 3.40 4.85
#